data_AF-A0A7R9X314-F1
#
_entry.id   AF-A0A7R9X314-F1
#
_cell.length_a   1.000
_cell.length_b   1.000
_cell.length_c   1.000
_cell.angle_alpha   90.00
_cell.angle_beta   90.00
_cell.angle_gamma   90.00
#
_symmetry.space_group_name_H-M   'P 1'
#
loop_
_entity.id
_entity.type
_entity.pdbx_description
1 polymer ?
#
loop_
_entity_poly.entity_id
_entity_poly.type
_entity_poly.pdbx_seq_one_letter_code
_entity_poly.pdbx_strand_id
1 'polypeptide(L)'
;TIPFPSVHLSISAGTMTVSYQGELVSQNRWILLSLLFRWKGSIYQVIWPDFLLFSVFYLVITIIYRFILDDDSRRVFEMVCVYFENHAKLIPVSFVLGFYVNVIMI
;
A
#
# COMPACT_ATOMS: atom_id res chain seq x y z
N THR A 1 7.99 44.88 -9.79
CA THR A 1 7.72 44.36 -11.14
C THR A 1 9.04 44.14 -11.84
N ILE A 2 9.57 42.92 -11.75
CA ILE A 2 10.78 42.48 -12.46
C ILE A 2 10.44 41.09 -13.01
N PRO A 3 10.59 40.84 -14.33
CA PRO A 3 10.10 39.61 -14.94
C PRO A 3 11.10 38.47 -14.73
N PHE A 4 10.59 37.30 -14.34
CA PHE A 4 11.34 36.06 -14.40
C PHE A 4 11.57 35.70 -15.88
N PRO A 5 12.81 35.43 -16.32
CA PRO A 5 13.08 35.06 -17.71
C PRO A 5 12.63 33.63 -17.98
N SER A 6 11.75 33.49 -18.97
CA SER A 6 11.27 32.25 -19.57
C SER A 6 12.44 31.54 -20.28
N VAL A 7 13.19 30.70 -19.57
CA VAL A 7 14.16 29.80 -20.20
C VAL A 7 13.42 28.57 -20.70
N HIS A 8 13.07 28.64 -21.98
CA HIS A 8 12.55 27.56 -22.80
C HIS A 8 13.67 26.54 -23.04
N LEU A 9 13.93 25.65 -22.07
CA LEU A 9 14.85 24.54 -22.24
C LEU A 9 14.08 23.32 -22.77
N SER A 10 14.02 23.22 -24.09
CA SER A 10 13.52 22.07 -24.86
C SER A 10 14.46 20.86 -24.65
N ILE A 11 14.45 20.24 -23.47
CA ILE A 11 15.02 18.91 -23.29
C ILE A 11 13.86 17.91 -23.35
N SER A 12 13.74 17.29 -24.51
CA SER A 12 13.11 15.99 -24.69
C SER A 12 13.85 14.97 -23.82
N ALA A 13 13.47 14.88 -22.55
CA ALA A 13 13.80 13.78 -21.65
C ALA A 13 12.46 13.14 -21.25
N GLY A 14 12.40 11.83 -21.39
CA GLY A 14 11.19 11.01 -21.39
C GLY A 14 10.05 11.49 -20.49
N THR A 15 8.88 11.58 -21.09
CA THR A 15 7.54 11.60 -20.50
C THR A 15 7.30 10.41 -19.55
N MET A 16 7.98 10.38 -18.41
CA MET A 16 7.79 9.38 -17.34
C MET A 16 7.59 9.97 -15.96
N THR A 17 7.96 11.23 -15.72
CA THR A 17 7.84 11.86 -14.40
C THR A 17 6.73 12.91 -14.42
N VAL A 18 5.69 12.66 -13.61
CA VAL A 18 4.59 13.61 -13.40
C VAL A 18 5.02 14.60 -12.31
N SER A 19 5.13 15.88 -12.66
CA SER A 19 5.53 16.94 -11.73
C SER A 19 4.33 17.48 -10.94
N TYR A 20 4.27 17.19 -9.63
CA TYR A 20 3.19 17.62 -8.73
C TYR A 20 3.44 18.96 -8.01
N GLN A 21 4.59 19.58 -8.21
CA GLN A 21 5.03 20.76 -7.44
C GLN A 21 4.13 22.00 -7.64
N GLY A 22 3.45 22.14 -8.78
CA GLY A 22 2.55 23.26 -9.05
C GLY A 22 1.22 23.21 -8.28
N GLU A 23 0.74 22.03 -7.92
CA GLU A 23 -0.54 21.85 -7.20
C GLU A 23 -0.39 22.06 -5.68
N LEU A 24 0.83 21.91 -5.13
CA LEU A 24 1.13 22.02 -3.70
C LEU A 24 1.20 23.47 -3.17
N VAL A 25 1.31 24.45 -4.06
CA VAL A 25 1.31 25.88 -3.70
C VAL A 25 -0.12 26.38 -3.39
N SER A 26 -1.14 25.65 -3.86
CA SER A 26 -2.53 25.87 -3.48
C SER A 26 -2.75 25.42 -2.03
N GLN A 27 -3.10 26.37 -1.15
CA GLN A 27 -3.45 26.15 0.26
C GLN A 27 -4.80 25.40 0.42
N ASN A 28 -5.05 24.37 -0.39
CA ASN A 28 -6.28 23.59 -0.34
C ASN A 28 -6.01 22.24 0.34
N ARG A 29 -6.59 22.03 1.51
CA ARG A 29 -6.46 20.80 2.33
C ARG A 29 -6.80 19.51 1.57
N TRP A 30 -7.63 19.62 0.54
CA TRP A 30 -8.16 18.51 -0.25
C TRP A 30 -7.26 18.06 -1.42
N ILE A 31 -6.12 18.75 -1.65
CA ILE A 31 -5.21 18.40 -2.74
C ILE A 31 -4.55 17.03 -2.51
N LEU A 32 -4.16 16.71 -1.27
CA LEU A 32 -3.57 15.42 -0.91
C LEU A 32 -4.54 14.26 -1.13
N LEU A 33 -5.82 14.48 -0.81
CA LEU A 33 -6.86 13.48 -1.03
C LEU A 33 -7.11 13.27 -2.53
N SER A 34 -7.12 14.34 -3.32
CA SER A 34 -7.25 14.27 -4.79
C SER A 34 -6.05 13.56 -5.45
N LEU A 35 -4.84 13.73 -4.89
CA LEU A 35 -3.64 13.00 -5.33
C LEU A 35 -3.73 11.51 -5.00
N LEU A 36 -4.25 11.14 -3.82
CA LEU A 36 -4.42 9.73 -3.42
C LEU A 36 -5.40 8.97 -4.33
N PHE A 37 -6.50 9.63 -4.74
CA PHE A 37 -7.53 9.05 -5.60
C PHE A 37 -7.19 9.06 -7.11
N ARG A 38 -6.07 9.64 -7.53
CA ARG A 38 -5.67 9.66 -8.94
C ARG A 38 -5.20 8.27 -9.38
N TRP A 39 -6.02 7.55 -10.16
CA TRP A 39 -5.84 6.12 -10.51
C TRP A 39 -4.50 5.80 -11.23
N LYS A 40 -4.02 6.66 -12.13
CA LYS A 40 -2.76 6.43 -12.87
C LYS A 40 -1.54 6.62 -11.97
N GLY A 41 -0.81 5.54 -11.71
CA GLY A 41 0.41 5.56 -10.89
C GLY A 41 0.15 5.56 -9.38
N SER A 42 -1.08 5.26 -8.95
CA SER A 42 -1.40 5.14 -7.53
C SER A 42 -0.89 3.82 -6.96
N ILE A 43 -0.55 3.86 -5.67
CA ILE A 43 -0.15 2.70 -4.89
C ILE A 43 -1.22 1.58 -4.91
N TYR A 44 -2.50 1.95 -5.10
CA TYR A 44 -3.60 0.99 -5.20
C TYR A 44 -3.46 0.04 -6.39
N GLN A 45 -2.87 0.47 -7.51
CA GLN A 45 -2.68 -0.39 -8.68
C GLN A 45 -1.70 -1.54 -8.37
N VAL A 46 -0.71 -1.29 -7.52
CA VAL A 46 0.29 -2.28 -7.11
C VAL A 46 -0.26 -3.19 -6.00
N ILE A 47 -1.01 -2.63 -5.04
CA ILE A 47 -1.51 -3.37 -3.87
C ILE A 47 -2.71 -4.28 -4.21
N TRP A 48 -3.53 -3.89 -5.20
CA TRP A 48 -4.78 -4.61 -5.51
C TRP A 48 -4.63 -6.13 -5.74
N PRO A 49 -3.68 -6.65 -6.53
CA PRO A 49 -3.53 -8.09 -6.72
C PRO A 49 -3.18 -8.84 -5.44
N ASP A 50 -2.25 -8.32 -4.63
CA ASP A 50 -1.86 -8.92 -3.35
C ASP A 50 -3.04 -8.91 -2.35
N PHE A 51 -3.78 -7.80 -2.31
CA PHE A 51 -4.97 -7.69 -1.48
C PHE A 51 -6.06 -8.69 -1.89
N LEU A 52 -6.30 -8.83 -3.19
CA LEU A 52 -7.30 -9.75 -3.71
C LEU A 52 -6.89 -11.21 -3.44
N LEU A 53 -5.63 -11.55 -3.61
CA LEU A 53 -5.10 -12.87 -3.29
C LEU A 53 -5.28 -13.19 -1.80
N PHE A 54 -4.87 -12.26 -0.92
CA PHE A 54 -5.06 -12.40 0.53
C PHE A 54 -6.53 -12.58 0.91
N SER A 55 -7.42 -11.79 0.29
CA SER A 55 -8.86 -11.87 0.52
C SER A 55 -9.43 -13.24 0.11
N VAL A 56 -9.04 -13.77 -1.06
CA VAL A 56 -9.46 -15.10 -1.52
C VAL A 56 -9.01 -16.18 -0.55
N PHE A 57 -7.74 -16.18 -0.12
CA PHE A 57 -7.25 -17.15 0.86
C PHE A 57 -8.03 -17.08 2.17
N TYR A 58 -8.29 -15.88 2.68
CA TYR A 58 -9.06 -15.67 3.90
C TYR A 58 -10.49 -16.23 3.78
N LEU A 59 -11.16 -15.99 2.63
CA LEU A 59 -12.48 -16.53 2.36
C LEU A 59 -12.47 -18.06 2.28
N VAL A 60 -11.47 -18.66 1.60
CA VAL A 60 -11.33 -20.12 1.52
C VAL A 60 -11.20 -20.73 2.92
N ILE A 61 -10.35 -20.17 3.78
CA ILE A 61 -10.17 -20.64 5.17
C ILE A 61 -11.49 -20.52 5.95
N THR A 62 -12.20 -19.39 5.79
CA THR A 62 -13.49 -19.16 6.43
C THR A 62 -14.55 -20.18 5.99
N ILE A 63 -14.58 -20.53 4.69
CA ILE A 63 -15.49 -21.53 4.14
C ILE A 63 -15.15 -22.91 4.71
N ILE A 64 -13.87 -23.30 4.74
CA ILE A 64 -13.43 -24.59 5.30
C ILE A 64 -13.85 -24.70 6.77
N TYR A 65 -13.60 -23.66 7.58
CA TYR A 65 -13.97 -23.60 8.99
C TYR A 65 -15.48 -23.72 9.23
N ARG A 66 -16.31 -23.24 8.29
CA ARG A 66 -17.77 -23.16 8.45
C ARG A 66 -18.50 -24.38 7.91
N PHE A 67 -18.00 -25.00 6.83
CA PHE A 67 -18.73 -26.06 6.12
C PHE A 67 -18.09 -27.45 6.22
N ILE A 68 -16.78 -27.54 6.49
CA ILE A 68 -16.03 -28.81 6.41
C ILE A 68 -15.59 -29.30 7.79
N LEU A 69 -15.35 -28.39 8.74
CA LEU A 69 -14.68 -28.71 10.00
C LEU A 69 -15.67 -29.18 11.08
N ASP A 70 -15.42 -30.38 11.61
CA ASP A 70 -16.13 -30.99 12.74
C ASP A 70 -15.74 -30.34 14.08
N ASP A 71 -16.57 -30.46 15.11
CA ASP A 71 -16.44 -29.72 16.38
C ASP A 71 -15.08 -29.91 17.07
N ASP A 72 -14.49 -31.12 17.01
CA ASP A 72 -13.18 -31.36 17.60
C ASP A 72 -12.03 -30.74 16.79
N SER A 73 -12.12 -30.82 15.45
CA SER A 73 -11.14 -30.20 14.57
C SER A 73 -11.18 -28.67 14.60
N ARG A 74 -12.35 -28.10 14.93
CA ARG A 74 -12.53 -26.65 15.12
C ARG A 74 -11.73 -26.11 16.30
N ARG A 75 -11.72 -26.84 17.43
CA ARG A 75 -10.95 -26.46 18.63
C ARG A 75 -9.45 -26.42 18.36
N VAL A 76 -8.95 -27.38 17.59
CA VAL A 76 -7.53 -27.42 17.20
C VAL A 76 -7.20 -26.22 16.31
N PHE A 77 -8.07 -25.87 15.35
CA PHE A 77 -7.89 -24.69 14.51
C PHE A 77 -7.86 -23.38 15.32
N GLU A 78 -8.75 -23.24 16.31
CA GLU A 78 -8.76 -22.08 17.21
C GLU A 78 -7.44 -21.94 17.99
N MET A 79 -6.89 -23.04 18.53
CA MET A 79 -5.59 -23.01 19.20
C MET A 79 -4.46 -22.57 18.25
N VAL A 80 -4.48 -23.03 17.00
CA VAL A 80 -3.51 -22.62 15.98
C VAL A 80 -3.63 -21.13 15.65
N CYS A 81 -4.85 -20.60 15.53
CA CYS A 81 -5.07 -19.17 15.31
C CYS A 81 -4.50 -18.31 16.44
N VAL A 82 -4.75 -18.69 17.70
CA VAL A 82 -4.22 -18.00 18.88
C VAL A 82 -2.69 -18.06 18.91
N TYR A 83 -2.10 -19.19 18.53
CA TYR A 83 -0.66 -19.32 18.40
C TYR A 83 -0.09 -18.30 17.39
N PHE A 84 -0.66 -18.24 16.18
CA PHE A 84 -0.22 -17.28 15.16
C PHE A 84 -0.43 -15.82 15.56
N GLU A 85 -1.52 -15.49 16.26
CA GLU A 85 -1.76 -14.12 16.74
C GLU A 85 -0.66 -13.67 17.72
N ASN A 86 -0.24 -14.57 18.61
CA ASN A 86 0.85 -14.29 19.53
C ASN A 86 2.15 -14.05 18.76
N HIS A 87 2.50 -14.91 17.79
CA HIS A 87 3.73 -14.75 17.00
C HIS A 87 3.75 -13.52 16.08
N ALA A 88 2.61 -13.13 15.52
CA ALA A 88 2.52 -11.96 14.64
C ALA A 88 2.87 -10.64 15.36
N LYS A 89 2.61 -10.55 16.67
CA LYS A 89 2.93 -9.36 17.48
C LYS A 89 4.41 -9.21 17.79
N LEU A 90 5.19 -10.29 17.73
CA LEU A 90 6.62 -10.27 18.10
C LEU A 90 7.53 -9.72 16.99
N ILE A 91 7.08 -9.70 15.73
CA ILE A 91 7.91 -9.26 14.60
C ILE A 91 7.52 -7.82 14.23
N PRO A 92 8.35 -6.80 14.53
CA PRO A 92 8.07 -5.43 14.12
C PRO A 92 8.36 -5.27 12.62
N VAL A 93 7.48 -5.81 11.77
CA VAL A 93 7.63 -5.75 10.30
C VAL A 93 7.74 -4.31 9.80
N SER A 94 6.98 -3.40 10.42
CA SER A 94 7.02 -1.96 10.10
C SER A 94 8.41 -1.33 10.32
N PHE A 95 9.17 -1.83 11.29
CA PHE A 95 10.52 -1.35 11.58
C PHE A 95 11.50 -1.78 10.49
N VAL A 96 11.47 -3.07 10.13
CA VAL A 96 12.34 -3.62 9.07
C VAL A 96 12.03 -3.00 7.71
N LEU A 97 10.75 -2.86 7.37
CA LEU A 97 10.31 -2.23 6.13
C LEU A 97 10.78 -0.76 6.06
N GLY A 98 10.73 -0.03 7.19
CA GLY A 98 11.22 1.34 7.29
C GLY A 98 12.71 1.47 6.96
N PHE A 99 13.56 0.58 7.49
CA PHE A 99 14.98 0.58 7.11
C PHE A 99 15.20 0.19 5.65
N TYR A 100 14.47 -0.80 5.16
CA TYR A 100 14.61 -1.27 3.79
C TYR A 100 14.33 -0.13 2.78
N VAL A 101 13.22 0.60 2.98
CA VAL A 101 12.88 1.75 2.14
C VAL A 101 13.91 2.87 2.25
N ASN A 102 14.44 3.13 3.44
CA ASN A 102 15.47 4.15 3.64
C ASN A 102 16.76 3.82 2.86
N VAL A 103 17.21 2.57 2.88
CA VAL A 103 18.39 2.12 2.13
C VAL A 103 18.20 2.22 0.61
N ILE A 104 16.99 1.97 0.10
CA ILE A 104 16.71 2.03 -1.35
C ILE A 104 16.59 3.47 -1.87
N MET A 105 16.14 4.39 -1.02
CA MET A 105 15.93 5.78 -1.39
C MET A 105 17.24 6.61 -1.34
N ILE A 106 18.20 6.20 -0.52
CA ILE A 106 19.56 6.79 -0.45
C ILE A 106 20.37 6.34 -1.67
#